data_AF-A0A6N6WPY8-F1
#
_entry.id   AF-A0A6N6WPY8-F1
#
_cell.length_a   1.000
_cell.length_b   1.000
_cell.length_c   1.000
_cell.angle_alpha   90.00
_cell.angle_beta   90.00
_cell.angle_gamma   90.00
#
_symmetry.space_group_name_H-M   'P 1'
#
loop_
_entity.id
_entity.type
_entity.pdbx_description
1 polymer ?
#
loop_
_entity_poly.entity_id
_entity_poly.type
_entity_poly.pdbx_seq_one_letter_code
_entity_poly.pdbx_strand_id
1 'polypeptide(L)'
;MEASSARNRQGGSIHSLRQSIRQNLRNILNTRSGSCRGAPELGIDEPEGAENFRESMSRAIEQCIERYEPRISHAEVQVVVSSASSPLDMTFHITAWVTFNETHEVLEFDMAPNGSQHYRVD
;
A
#
# COMPACT_ATOMS: atom_id res chain seq x y z
N MET A 1 20.34 24.29 -25.00
CA MET A 1 18.93 24.21 -24.55
C MET A 1 18.54 22.80 -24.06
N GLU A 2 19.49 21.91 -23.72
CA GLU A 2 19.17 20.50 -23.41
C GLU A 2 18.87 20.19 -21.94
N ALA A 3 19.33 21.01 -20.99
CA ALA A 3 19.18 20.74 -19.56
C ALA A 3 17.72 20.81 -19.05
N SER A 4 16.86 21.60 -19.70
CA SER A 4 15.47 21.81 -19.27
C SER A 4 14.54 20.64 -19.65
N SER A 5 14.89 19.84 -20.66
CA SER A 5 14.07 18.72 -21.13
C SER A 5 14.25 17.46 -20.29
N ALA A 6 15.46 17.21 -19.81
CA ALA A 6 15.78 16.05 -18.96
C ALA A 6 15.10 16.13 -17.58
N ARG A 7 15.10 17.31 -16.95
CA ARG A 7 14.40 17.55 -15.67
C ARG A 7 12.88 17.37 -15.77
N ASN A 8 12.28 17.80 -16.87
CA ASN A 8 10.83 17.67 -17.08
C ASN A 8 10.41 16.21 -17.36
N ARG A 9 11.24 15.43 -18.07
CA ARG A 9 11.01 13.98 -18.27
C ARG A 9 11.11 13.19 -16.96
N GLN A 10 12.09 13.50 -16.11
CA GLN A 10 12.23 12.84 -14.80
C GLN A 10 11.05 13.13 -13.86
N GLY A 11 10.55 14.38 -13.85
CA GLY A 11 9.35 14.75 -13.09
C GLY A 11 8.07 14.03 -13.56
N GLY A 12 7.91 13.83 -14.87
CA GLY A 12 6.82 13.03 -15.44
C GLY A 12 6.94 11.53 -15.13
N SER A 13 8.17 10.99 -15.10
CA SER A 13 8.39 9.58 -14.78
C SER A 13 8.14 9.24 -13.31
N ILE A 14 8.49 10.14 -12.38
CA ILE A 14 8.22 9.89 -10.95
C ILE A 14 6.73 9.98 -10.62
N HIS A 15 6.01 10.93 -11.23
CA HIS A 15 4.56 11.05 -11.03
C HIS A 15 3.82 9.80 -11.56
N SER A 16 4.16 9.35 -12.77
CA SER A 16 3.59 8.13 -13.34
C SER A 16 3.96 6.87 -12.55
N LEU A 17 5.19 6.80 -12.02
CA LEU A 17 5.60 5.73 -11.09
C LEU A 17 4.70 5.71 -9.84
N ARG A 18 4.59 6.84 -9.14
CA ARG A 18 3.74 6.98 -7.94
C ARG A 18 2.31 6.58 -8.20
N GLN A 19 1.72 7.03 -9.32
CA GLN A 19 0.36 6.66 -9.71
C GLN A 19 0.23 5.16 -9.99
N SER A 20 1.20 4.55 -10.68
CA SER A 20 1.17 3.13 -11.00
C SER A 20 1.33 2.24 -9.75
N ILE A 21 2.14 2.65 -8.78
CA ILE A 21 2.28 1.98 -7.49
C ILE A 21 0.98 2.11 -6.71
N ARG A 22 0.43 3.33 -6.54
CA ARG A 22 -0.86 3.53 -5.87
C ARG A 22 -1.97 2.69 -6.49
N GLN A 23 -2.03 2.61 -7.81
CA GLN A 23 -3.04 1.79 -8.50
C GLN A 23 -2.86 0.29 -8.22
N ASN A 24 -1.63 -0.21 -8.19
CA ASN A 24 -1.36 -1.59 -7.85
C ASN A 24 -1.70 -1.88 -6.38
N LEU A 25 -1.28 -1.01 -5.44
CA LEU A 25 -1.62 -1.11 -4.02
C LEU A 25 -3.14 -1.17 -3.81
N ARG A 26 -3.90 -0.32 -4.52
CA ARG A 26 -5.37 -0.39 -4.50
C ARG A 26 -5.89 -1.74 -4.97
N ASN A 27 -5.29 -2.37 -5.97
CA ASN A 27 -5.76 -3.66 -6.46
C ASN A 27 -5.46 -4.79 -5.48
N ILE A 28 -4.21 -4.88 -5.00
CA ILE A 28 -3.78 -5.99 -4.14
C ILE A 28 -4.39 -5.89 -2.74
N LEU A 29 -4.46 -4.70 -2.14
CA LEU A 29 -5.00 -4.49 -0.79
C LEU A 29 -6.53 -4.61 -0.74
N ASN A 30 -7.21 -4.50 -1.88
CA ASN A 30 -8.66 -4.74 -2.00
C ASN A 30 -8.99 -6.16 -2.47
N THR A 31 -7.98 -6.99 -2.73
CA THR A 31 -8.20 -8.40 -3.05
C THR A 31 -8.27 -9.18 -1.75
N ARG A 32 -9.22 -10.11 -1.66
CA ARG A 32 -9.27 -11.08 -0.57
C ARG A 32 -8.43 -12.29 -0.89
N SER A 33 -7.59 -12.70 0.06
CA SER A 33 -6.86 -13.96 0.00
C SER A 33 -7.80 -15.12 -0.36
N GLY A 34 -7.34 -16.00 -1.25
CA GLY A 34 -8.13 -17.10 -1.79
C GLY A 34 -9.06 -16.76 -2.97
N SER A 35 -9.24 -15.48 -3.32
CA SER A 35 -10.13 -15.08 -4.44
C SER A 35 -9.52 -15.34 -5.83
N CYS A 36 -8.20 -15.46 -5.90
CA CYS A 36 -7.47 -15.69 -7.16
C CYS A 36 -6.93 -17.12 -7.22
N ARG A 37 -7.52 -17.97 -8.07
CA ARG A 37 -7.10 -19.38 -8.22
C ARG A 37 -5.63 -19.57 -8.65
N GLY A 38 -5.06 -18.60 -9.38
CA GLY A 38 -3.66 -18.64 -9.81
C GLY A 38 -2.67 -18.06 -8.79
N ALA A 39 -3.16 -17.39 -7.76
CA ALA A 39 -2.36 -16.76 -6.71
C ALA A 39 -3.20 -16.74 -5.42
N PRO A 40 -3.33 -17.88 -4.72
CA PRO A 40 -4.22 -18.00 -3.56
C PRO A 40 -3.81 -17.08 -2.40
N GLU A 41 -2.53 -16.71 -2.33
CA GLU A 41 -2.00 -15.78 -1.32
C GLU A 41 -2.21 -14.30 -1.70
N LEU A 42 -2.78 -14.00 -2.87
CA LEU A 42 -3.02 -12.63 -3.30
C LEU A 42 -4.14 -12.00 -2.49
N GLY A 43 -3.81 -10.90 -1.82
CA GLY A 43 -4.75 -10.14 -1.02
C GLY A 43 -4.27 -9.97 0.42
N ILE A 44 -5.12 -9.36 1.23
CA ILE A 44 -4.93 -9.31 2.68
C ILE A 44 -5.62 -10.53 3.26
N ASP A 45 -4.87 -11.31 4.03
CA ASP A 45 -5.42 -12.34 4.91
C ASP A 45 -5.80 -11.66 6.23
N GLU A 46 -7.07 -11.24 6.33
CA GLU A 46 -7.56 -10.50 7.49
C GLU A 46 -7.52 -11.40 8.74
N PRO A 47 -6.80 -11.01 9.81
CA PRO A 47 -6.61 -11.86 10.99
C PRO A 47 -7.84 -11.81 11.90
N GLU A 48 -8.98 -12.33 11.41
CA GLU A 48 -10.25 -12.35 12.13
C GLU A 48 -10.09 -13.01 13.51
N GLY A 49 -10.50 -12.29 14.57
CA GLY A 49 -10.45 -12.80 15.95
C GLY A 49 -9.07 -12.77 16.63
N ALA A 50 -8.05 -12.16 16.02
CA ALA A 50 -6.75 -11.99 16.67
C ALA A 50 -6.82 -11.07 17.90
N GLU A 51 -6.15 -11.45 18.99
CA GLU A 51 -6.08 -10.65 20.23
C GLU A 51 -5.49 -9.25 19.97
N ASN A 52 -4.45 -9.17 19.12
CA ASN A 52 -3.85 -7.93 18.65
C ASN A 52 -4.20 -7.67 17.19
N PHE A 53 -5.50 -7.51 16.89
CA PHE A 53 -6.00 -7.28 15.53
C PHE A 53 -5.22 -6.18 14.78
N ARG A 54 -4.93 -5.06 15.45
CA ARG A 54 -4.19 -3.91 14.87
C ARG A 54 -2.80 -4.29 14.35
N GLU A 55 -2.00 -4.91 15.21
CA GLU A 55 -0.63 -5.31 14.87
C GLU A 55 -0.63 -6.43 13.82
N SER A 56 -1.57 -7.37 13.94
CA SER A 56 -1.71 -8.48 13.00
C SER A 56 -2.10 -7.97 11.61
N MET A 57 -3.02 -7.00 11.56
CA MET A 57 -3.45 -6.36 10.32
C MET A 57 -2.34 -5.53 9.68
N SER A 58 -1.59 -4.73 10.45
CA SER A 58 -0.41 -4.02 9.95
C SER A 58 0.57 -4.98 9.28
N ARG A 59 0.91 -6.09 9.95
CA ARG A 59 1.82 -7.10 9.39
C ARG A 59 1.27 -7.77 8.14
N ALA A 60 -0.03 -8.03 8.07
CA ALA A 60 -0.66 -8.60 6.89
C ALA A 60 -0.58 -7.65 5.69
N ILE A 61 -0.80 -6.35 5.92
CA ILE A 61 -0.65 -5.30 4.90
C ILE A 61 0.80 -5.21 4.42
N GLU A 62 1.77 -5.13 5.34
CA GLU A 62 3.21 -5.10 5.02
C GLU A 62 3.62 -6.27 4.13
N GLN A 63 3.26 -7.50 4.53
CA GLN A 63 3.58 -8.70 3.76
C GLN A 63 2.90 -8.73 2.39
N CYS A 64 1.66 -8.26 2.28
CA CYS A 64 0.95 -8.17 1.01
C CYS A 64 1.66 -7.20 0.05
N ILE A 65 2.05 -6.02 0.55
CA ILE A 65 2.74 -5.00 -0.24
C ILE A 65 4.09 -5.53 -0.73
N GLU A 66 4.93 -6.03 0.17
CA GLU A 66 6.28 -6.50 -0.17
C GLU A 66 6.25 -7.71 -1.12
N ARG A 67 5.19 -8.53 -1.06
CA ARG A 67 5.02 -9.70 -1.95
C ARG A 67 4.54 -9.33 -3.35
N TYR A 68 3.67 -8.32 -3.48
CA TYR A 68 2.96 -8.04 -4.73
C TYR A 68 3.26 -6.68 -5.37
N GLU A 69 4.12 -5.87 -4.76
CA GLU A 69 4.68 -4.65 -5.36
C GLU A 69 6.22 -4.70 -5.33
N PRO A 70 6.88 -5.38 -6.29
CA PRO A 70 8.33 -5.62 -6.27
C PRO A 70 9.19 -4.34 -6.41
N ARG A 71 8.56 -3.21 -6.77
CA ARG A 71 9.23 -1.90 -6.80
C ARG A 71 9.41 -1.32 -5.39
N ILE A 72 8.61 -1.77 -4.42
CA ILE A 72 8.74 -1.44 -3.01
C ILE A 72 9.70 -2.47 -2.38
N SER A 73 10.83 -2.02 -1.85
CA SER A 73 11.79 -2.88 -1.17
C SER A 73 11.44 -3.13 0.29
N HIS A 74 10.70 -2.22 0.89
CA HIS A 74 10.24 -2.30 2.27
C HIS A 74 8.97 -1.49 2.45
N ALA A 75 8.06 -1.95 3.30
CA ALA A 75 6.89 -1.19 3.74
C ALA A 75 6.78 -1.22 5.27
N GLU A 76 6.38 -0.08 5.85
CA GLU A 76 6.03 0.06 7.26
C GLU A 76 4.59 0.53 7.37
N VAL A 77 3.81 -0.09 8.26
CA VAL A 77 2.39 0.22 8.42
C VAL A 77 2.05 0.63 9.85
N GLN A 78 1.74 1.91 10.03
CA GLN A 78 1.40 2.50 11.32
C GLN A 78 -0.12 2.74 11.44
N VAL A 79 -0.69 2.43 12.60
CA VAL A 79 -2.13 2.64 12.83
C VAL A 79 -2.40 4.05 13.37
N VAL A 80 -3.01 4.90 12.55
CA VAL A 80 -3.45 6.25 12.88
C VAL A 80 -4.91 6.19 13.31
N VAL A 81 -5.16 5.97 14.59
CA VAL A 81 -6.53 5.80 15.11
C VAL A 81 -7.33 7.09 14.95
N SER A 82 -8.51 7.02 14.32
CA SER A 82 -9.53 8.08 14.38
C SER A 82 -10.70 7.61 15.25
N SER A 83 -10.59 7.87 16.55
CA SER A 83 -11.59 7.59 17.60
C SER A 83 -11.87 6.11 17.94
N ALA A 84 -12.02 5.83 19.23
CA ALA A 84 -12.01 4.50 19.83
C ALA A 84 -13.31 3.69 19.66
N SER A 85 -14.19 4.04 18.71
CA SER A 85 -15.56 3.54 18.66
C SER A 85 -15.75 2.25 17.88
N SER A 86 -14.88 1.91 16.91
CA SER A 86 -15.02 0.68 16.14
C SER A 86 -13.69 0.19 15.56
N PRO A 87 -13.41 -1.14 15.54
CA PRO A 87 -12.26 -1.72 14.84
C PRO A 87 -12.21 -1.40 13.34
N LEU A 88 -13.34 -0.98 12.78
CA LEU A 88 -13.52 -0.62 11.37
C LEU A 88 -13.23 0.87 11.08
N ASP A 89 -12.94 1.69 12.10
CA ASP A 89 -12.58 3.11 11.95
C ASP A 89 -11.05 3.32 12.06
N MET A 90 -10.27 2.37 11.55
CA MET A 90 -8.81 2.43 11.59
C MET A 90 -8.26 2.94 10.26
N THR A 91 -7.46 4.00 10.32
CA THR A 91 -6.61 4.41 9.21
C THR A 91 -5.22 3.82 9.41
N PHE A 92 -4.66 3.26 8.35
CA PHE A 92 -3.30 2.78 8.30
C PHE A 92 -2.47 3.74 7.47
N HIS A 93 -1.46 4.33 8.07
CA HIS A 93 -0.46 5.09 7.35
C HIS A 93 0.63 4.15 6.86
N ILE A 94 0.91 4.18 5.56
CA ILE A 94 1.84 3.28 4.89
C ILE A 94 3.02 4.12 4.41
N THR A 95 4.22 3.79 4.90
CA THR A 95 5.48 4.31 4.40
C THR A 95 6.15 3.24 3.55
N ALA A 96 6.40 3.52 2.28
CA ALA A 96 6.95 2.58 1.32
C ALA A 96 8.26 3.10 0.72
N TRP A 97 9.33 2.30 0.82
CA TRP A 97 10.61 2.59 0.20
C TRP A 97 10.65 1.97 -1.19
N VAL A 98 10.73 2.84 -2.21
CA VAL A 98 10.69 2.46 -3.62
C VAL A 98 12.07 2.61 -4.24
N THR A 99 12.48 1.62 -5.01
CA THR A 99 13.69 1.69 -5.83
C THR A 99 13.33 1.73 -7.31
N PHE A 100 13.69 2.81 -8.00
CA PHE A 100 13.43 2.97 -9.43
C PHE A 100 14.58 3.67 -10.14
N ASN A 101 15.16 3.04 -11.16
CA ASN A 101 16.31 3.55 -11.91
C ASN A 101 17.42 4.12 -11.00
N GLU A 102 17.84 3.33 -10.01
CA GLU A 102 18.88 3.71 -9.02
C GLU A 102 18.50 4.89 -8.10
N THR A 103 17.27 5.39 -8.20
CA THR A 103 16.72 6.38 -7.27
C THR A 103 15.96 5.68 -6.16
N HIS A 104 16.24 6.08 -4.93
CA HIS A 104 15.46 5.69 -3.76
C HIS A 104 14.45 6.78 -3.44
N GLU A 105 13.17 6.42 -3.45
CA GLU A 105 12.06 7.31 -3.15
C GLU A 105 11.30 6.77 -1.93
N VAL A 106 10.80 7.65 -1.09
CA VAL A 106 9.87 7.30 -0.02
C VAL A 106 8.50 7.80 -0.42
N LEU A 107 7.53 6.88 -0.46
CA LEU A 107 6.15 7.19 -0.73
C LEU A 107 5.31 6.94 0.51
N GLU A 108 4.42 7.87 0.81
CA GLU A 108 3.51 7.79 1.94
C GLU A 108 2.07 7.77 1.42
N PHE A 109 1.25 6.88 1.98
CA PHE A 109 -0.15 6.72 1.61
C PHE A 109 -0.99 6.44 2.84
N ASP A 110 -2.26 6.87 2.80
CA ASP A 110 -3.22 6.50 3.83
C ASP A 110 -4.20 5.46 3.29
N MET A 111 -4.38 4.40 4.06
CA MET A 111 -5.32 3.32 3.80
C MET A 111 -6.45 3.34 4.84
N ALA A 112 -7.68 3.59 4.40
CA ALA A 112 -8.84 3.64 5.27
C ALA A 112 -10.01 2.82 4.71
N PRO A 113 -10.81 2.15 5.56
CA PRO A 113 -12.06 1.53 5.16
C PRO A 113 -13.01 2.56 4.52
N ASN A 114 -13.63 2.20 3.39
CA ASN A 114 -14.55 3.09 2.67
C ASN A 114 -16.04 2.75 2.90
N GLY A 115 -16.34 1.93 3.91
CA GLY A 115 -17.70 1.48 4.23
C GLY A 115 -18.24 0.32 3.38
N SER A 116 -17.48 -0.18 2.40
CA SER A 116 -17.90 -1.26 1.49
C SER A 116 -17.03 -2.53 1.53
N GLN A 117 -16.37 -2.81 2.66
CA GLN A 117 -15.33 -3.87 2.79
C GLN A 117 -14.14 -3.68 1.83
N HIS A 118 -14.00 -2.45 1.32
CA HIS A 118 -12.89 -2.03 0.47
C HIS A 118 -12.10 -0.92 1.17
N TYR A 119 -10.81 -0.85 0.86
CA TYR A 119 -9.89 0.14 1.37
C TYR A 119 -9.63 1.20 0.31
N ARG A 120 -9.76 2.47 0.72
CA ARG A 120 -9.27 3.61 -0.08
C ARG A 120 -7.79 3.82 0.23
N VAL A 121 -6.98 4.00 -0.81
CA VAL A 121 -5.56 4.38 -0.70
C VAL A 121 -5.41 5.77 -1.32
N ASP A 122 -5.08 6.76 -0.49
CA ASP A 122 -4.83 8.17 -0.88
C ASP A 122 -3.32 8.46 -0.93
#